data_AF-A0A8H7UNN3-F1
#
_entry.id   AF-A0A8H7UNN3-F1
#
_cell.length_a   1.000
_cell.length_b   1.000
_cell.length_c   1.000
_cell.angle_alpha   90.00
_cell.angle_beta   90.00
_cell.angle_gamma   90.00
#
_symmetry.space_group_name_H-M   'P 1'
#
loop_
_entity.id
_entity.type
_entity.pdbx_description
1 polymer ?
#
loop_
_entity_poly.entity_id
_entity_poly.type
_entity_poly.pdbx_seq_one_letter_code
_entity_poly.pdbx_strand_id
1 'polypeptide(L)'
;TSESILDANQRTLETLHDFLESNADTVRFREKLEESYYFREFDAEKDFNLDFIFRQVPTIFNVSDSERIGMVSSDLVNKELVCRYEETKPGSISEHSLKTAIKASAGSLEELLANDPAPTENKDDASFQKKIMPWEMMLESDIDLTKNLVRHNRRRNDLIVVASLVDRLPNLAGLCRTCEIFNAGLLTVHNLKVKDDQNFLGISVSSEKWMPMKEVTEPDVAAFLTEKKAEGYLLCGLEQTTTSTPLQEFDFPRKCVLLLGKEKEGVPAHLLQMLDHTIEIPQFGITRSLNVHVSASICIYEYTKRQLTG
;
A
#
# COMPACT_ATOMS: atom_id res chain seq x y z
N THR A 1 30.38 -6.98 -43.63
CA THR A 1 29.42 -7.76 -42.81
C THR A 1 29.23 -7.20 -41.42
N SER A 2 30.21 -6.49 -40.83
CA SER A 2 29.99 -5.72 -39.58
C SER A 2 29.39 -4.32 -39.80
N GLU A 3 29.74 -3.67 -40.92
CA GLU A 3 29.24 -2.34 -41.31
C GLU A 3 27.71 -2.29 -41.51
N SER A 4 27.12 -3.35 -42.09
CA SER A 4 25.66 -3.40 -42.30
C SER A 4 24.87 -3.70 -41.02
N ILE A 5 25.52 -4.26 -39.99
CA ILE A 5 24.88 -4.50 -38.68
C ILE A 5 24.87 -3.21 -37.86
N LEU A 6 25.95 -2.43 -37.92
CA LEU A 6 26.02 -1.10 -37.31
C LEU A 6 24.95 -0.16 -37.88
N ASP A 7 24.79 -0.12 -39.20
CA ASP A 7 23.74 0.67 -39.87
C ASP A 7 22.32 0.23 -39.49
N ALA A 8 22.09 -1.08 -39.33
CA ALA A 8 20.78 -1.61 -38.94
C ALA A 8 20.45 -1.28 -37.47
N ASN A 9 21.45 -1.37 -36.58
CA ASN A 9 21.31 -0.99 -35.18
C ASN A 9 21.06 0.52 -35.05
N GLN A 10 21.78 1.34 -35.81
CA GLN A 10 21.62 2.79 -35.82
C GLN A 10 20.20 3.19 -36.23
N ARG A 11 19.67 2.63 -37.32
CA ARG A 11 18.28 2.87 -37.76
C ARG A 11 17.25 2.43 -36.72
N THR A 12 17.52 1.34 -36.01
CA THR A 12 16.64 0.84 -34.95
C THR A 12 16.61 1.82 -33.77
N LEU A 13 17.77 2.35 -33.37
CA LEU A 13 17.88 3.36 -32.32
C LEU A 13 17.20 4.67 -32.70
N GLU A 14 17.35 5.12 -33.95
CA GLU A 14 16.66 6.31 -34.48
C GLU A 14 15.14 6.13 -34.44
N THR A 15 14.65 4.97 -34.88
CA THR A 15 13.21 4.66 -34.84
C THR A 15 12.66 4.63 -33.41
N LEU A 16 13.43 4.08 -32.46
CA LEU A 16 13.08 4.06 -31.05
C LEU A 16 13.08 5.46 -30.44
N HIS A 17 14.07 6.27 -30.78
CA HIS A 17 14.13 7.67 -30.36
C HIS A 17 12.91 8.43 -30.84
N ASP A 18 12.58 8.33 -32.13
CA ASP A 18 11.41 8.98 -32.73
C ASP A 18 10.10 8.53 -32.06
N PHE A 19 9.98 7.24 -31.72
CA PHE A 19 8.85 6.73 -30.96
C PHE A 19 8.78 7.34 -29.55
N LEU A 20 9.90 7.41 -28.84
CA LEU A 20 9.99 7.98 -27.49
C LEU A 20 9.69 9.48 -27.45
N GLU A 21 9.95 10.22 -28.53
CA GLU A 21 9.64 11.64 -28.64
C GLU A 21 8.22 11.94 -29.12
N SER A 22 7.65 11.08 -29.97
CA SER A 22 6.34 11.33 -30.58
C SER A 22 5.16 10.70 -29.84
N ASN A 23 5.39 9.66 -29.04
CA ASN A 23 4.32 8.98 -28.31
C ASN A 23 3.89 9.78 -27.06
N ALA A 24 2.59 10.06 -26.93
CA ALA A 24 2.07 10.88 -25.85
C ALA A 24 2.32 10.29 -24.44
N ASP A 25 2.34 8.97 -24.30
CA ASP A 25 2.59 8.31 -23.02
C ASP A 25 4.07 8.38 -22.62
N THR A 26 4.98 8.28 -23.59
CA THR A 26 6.43 8.39 -23.34
C THR A 26 6.83 9.82 -23.00
N VAL A 27 6.23 10.81 -23.66
CA VAL A 27 6.40 12.24 -23.32
C VAL A 27 5.92 12.52 -21.90
N ARG A 28 4.70 12.07 -21.55
CA ARG A 28 4.16 12.26 -20.20
C ARG A 28 4.99 11.54 -19.13
N PHE A 29 5.56 10.38 -19.46
CA PHE A 29 6.45 9.66 -18.56
C PHE A 29 7.79 10.40 -18.38
N ARG A 30 8.35 10.96 -19.47
CA ARG A 30 9.55 11.81 -19.43
C ARG A 30 9.33 13.04 -18.55
N GLU A 31 8.24 13.77 -18.74
CA GLU A 31 7.89 14.94 -17.92
C GLU A 31 7.84 14.59 -16.43
N LYS A 32 7.24 13.44 -16.08
CA LYS A 32 7.22 12.95 -14.69
C LYS A 32 8.60 12.57 -14.14
N LEU A 33 9.48 12.04 -14.99
CA LEU A 33 10.86 11.76 -14.60
C LEU A 33 11.63 13.07 -14.38
N GLU A 34 11.46 14.07 -15.24
CA GLU A 34 12.08 15.39 -15.09
C GLU A 34 11.57 16.16 -13.86
N GLU A 35 10.32 15.92 -13.46
CA GLU A 35 9.75 16.42 -12.19
C GLU A 35 10.31 15.70 -10.96
N SER A 36 10.88 14.50 -11.13
CA SER A 36 11.51 13.76 -10.03
C SER A 36 12.79 14.47 -9.60
N TYR A 37 12.90 14.77 -8.29
CA TYR A 37 14.06 15.41 -7.68
C TYR A 37 15.40 14.76 -8.08
N TYR A 38 15.41 13.43 -8.26
CA TYR A 38 16.62 12.66 -8.59
C TYR A 38 17.02 12.72 -10.07
N PHE A 39 16.06 12.86 -10.98
CA PHE A 39 16.31 12.79 -12.43
C PHE A 39 16.30 14.14 -13.12
N ARG A 40 15.94 15.21 -12.38
CA ARG A 40 15.90 16.58 -12.87
C ARG A 40 17.24 17.10 -13.41
N GLU A 41 18.36 16.61 -12.88
CA GLU A 41 19.72 17.00 -13.30
C GLU A 41 20.54 15.78 -13.79
N PHE A 42 19.89 14.66 -14.12
CA PHE A 42 20.58 13.42 -14.52
C PHE A 42 21.15 13.50 -15.94
N ASP A 43 22.47 13.36 -16.07
CA ASP A 43 23.20 13.32 -17.33
C ASP A 43 23.43 11.85 -17.74
N ALA A 44 22.77 11.41 -18.81
CA ALA A 44 22.81 10.01 -19.23
C ALA A 44 24.21 9.49 -19.59
N GLU A 45 25.14 10.36 -20.00
CA GLU A 45 26.50 9.93 -20.33
C GLU A 45 27.41 9.87 -19.10
N LYS A 46 27.23 10.79 -18.15
CA LYS A 46 28.09 10.88 -16.95
C LYS A 46 27.58 10.02 -15.80
N ASP A 47 26.27 9.99 -15.62
CA ASP A 47 25.64 9.43 -14.44
C ASP A 47 25.20 7.98 -14.66
N PHE A 48 24.96 7.52 -15.90
CA PHE A 48 24.59 6.13 -16.18
C PHE A 48 25.81 5.19 -16.17
N ASN A 49 26.40 5.00 -15.00
CA ASN A 49 27.58 4.17 -14.78
C ASN A 49 27.32 3.05 -13.75
N LEU A 50 28.32 2.19 -13.49
CA LEU A 50 28.16 1.05 -12.59
C LEU A 50 27.87 1.45 -11.14
N ASP A 51 28.38 2.60 -10.66
CA ASP A 51 28.03 3.10 -9.33
C ASP A 51 26.55 3.53 -9.29
N PHE A 52 26.07 4.20 -10.33
CA PHE A 52 24.65 4.49 -10.44
C PHE A 52 23.80 3.22 -10.45
N ILE A 53 24.15 2.22 -11.25
CA ILE A 53 23.36 0.98 -11.38
C ILE A 53 23.38 0.13 -10.11
N PHE A 54 24.54 -0.02 -9.45
CA PHE A 54 24.69 -0.97 -8.33
C PHE A 54 24.67 -0.33 -6.95
N ARG A 55 24.78 0.99 -6.86
CA ARG A 55 24.78 1.71 -5.58
C ARG A 55 23.65 2.73 -5.51
N GLN A 56 23.56 3.65 -6.47
CA GLN A 56 22.60 4.75 -6.38
C GLN A 56 21.17 4.28 -6.65
N VAL A 57 20.94 3.48 -7.69
CA VAL A 57 19.64 2.86 -8.01
C VAL A 57 19.15 2.02 -6.83
N PRO A 58 19.89 1.03 -6.28
CA PRO A 58 19.47 0.31 -5.09
C PRO A 58 19.20 1.20 -3.88
N THR A 59 19.89 2.34 -3.76
CA THR A 59 19.64 3.31 -2.68
C THR A 59 18.37 4.12 -2.89
N ILE A 60 18.12 4.61 -4.10
CA ILE A 60 16.88 5.29 -4.50
C ILE A 60 15.68 4.36 -4.32
N PHE A 61 15.86 3.07 -4.63
CA PHE A 61 14.85 2.02 -4.44
C PHE A 61 14.88 1.35 -3.07
N ASN A 62 15.75 1.80 -2.16
CA ASN A 62 15.80 1.36 -0.76
C ASN A 62 16.03 -0.16 -0.55
N VAL A 63 16.75 -0.80 -1.47
CA VAL A 63 17.17 -2.20 -1.42
C VAL A 63 18.03 -2.44 -0.17
N SER A 64 17.78 -3.55 0.54
CA SER A 64 18.51 -3.89 1.76
C SER A 64 19.97 -4.27 1.47
N ASP A 65 20.89 -4.03 2.41
CA ASP A 65 22.32 -4.35 2.21
C ASP A 65 22.59 -5.84 1.93
N SER A 66 21.71 -6.74 2.41
CA SER A 66 21.76 -8.17 2.13
C SER A 66 21.39 -8.54 0.69
N GLU A 67 20.64 -7.68 0.01
CA GLU A 67 20.20 -7.86 -1.38
C GLU A 67 21.05 -7.04 -2.36
N ARG A 68 21.82 -6.07 -1.85
CA ARG A 68 22.81 -5.37 -2.64
C ARG A 68 23.88 -6.35 -3.07
N ILE A 69 24.20 -6.32 -4.36
CA ILE A 69 25.45 -6.91 -4.83
C ILE A 69 26.56 -6.07 -4.19
N GLY A 70 27.11 -6.56 -3.08
CA GLY A 70 28.26 -5.92 -2.47
C GLY A 70 29.32 -5.77 -3.54
N MET A 71 29.88 -4.57 -3.71
CA MET A 71 31.04 -4.33 -4.56
C MET A 71 32.29 -4.96 -3.92
N VAL A 72 32.24 -6.26 -3.65
CA VAL A 72 33.38 -7.11 -3.32
C VAL A 72 33.60 -8.03 -4.49
N SER A 73 33.94 -7.41 -5.60
CA SER A 73 34.87 -7.97 -6.55
C SER A 73 35.42 -6.80 -7.34
N SER A 74 36.48 -6.20 -6.79
CA SER A 74 37.45 -5.42 -7.55
C SER A 74 38.08 -6.21 -8.72
N ASP A 75 37.68 -7.48 -8.91
CA ASP A 75 38.32 -8.47 -9.76
C ASP A 75 37.44 -8.87 -10.95
N LEU A 76 36.15 -8.50 -10.97
CA LEU A 76 35.19 -8.84 -12.04
C LEU A 76 34.96 -7.71 -13.06
N VAL A 77 35.31 -6.47 -12.73
CA VAL A 77 35.14 -5.32 -13.62
C VAL A 77 36.50 -4.74 -13.93
N ASN A 78 36.80 -4.60 -15.21
CA ASN A 78 38.04 -3.99 -15.68
C ASN A 78 38.17 -2.59 -15.06
N LYS A 79 39.19 -2.39 -14.21
CA LYS A 79 39.38 -1.17 -13.40
C LYS A 79 39.50 0.10 -14.26
N GLU A 80 39.87 -0.04 -15.53
CA GLU A 80 39.95 1.07 -16.49
C GLU A 80 38.57 1.57 -16.97
N LEU A 81 37.52 0.76 -16.89
CA LEU A 81 36.16 1.13 -17.31
C LEU A 81 35.29 1.69 -16.18
N VAL A 82 35.76 1.57 -14.93
CA VAL A 82 35.09 2.18 -13.77
C VAL A 82 35.66 3.57 -13.58
N CYS A 83 35.04 4.56 -14.23
CA CYS A 83 35.28 5.95 -13.87
C CYS A 83 34.87 6.10 -12.39
N ARG A 84 35.87 6.18 -11.51
CA ARG A 84 35.63 6.43 -10.09
C ARG A 84 35.03 7.83 -10.01
N TYR A 85 33.80 7.91 -9.54
CA TYR A 85 33.32 9.15 -8.95
C TYR A 85 34.31 9.49 -7.83
N GLU A 86 35.08 10.58 -8.00
CA GLU A 86 36.01 11.00 -6.96
C GLU A 86 35.19 11.32 -5.72
N GLU A 87 35.48 10.61 -4.62
CA GLU A 87 34.96 10.90 -3.28
C GLU A 87 35.52 12.24 -2.79
N THR A 88 35.17 13.33 -3.46
CA THR A 88 35.48 14.69 -3.03
C THR A 88 34.18 15.45 -2.81
N LYS A 89 33.77 15.42 -1.54
CA LYS A 89 32.78 16.27 -0.86
C LYS A 89 31.30 15.91 -1.06
N PRO A 90 30.55 15.65 0.05
CA PRO A 90 29.10 15.68 0.03
C PRO A 90 28.69 17.15 -0.15
N GLY A 91 28.45 17.57 -1.38
CA GLY A 91 28.05 18.93 -1.68
C GLY A 91 28.50 19.42 -3.04
N SER A 92 27.68 19.14 -4.06
CA SER A 92 27.41 20.12 -5.10
C SER A 92 26.05 19.87 -5.74
N ILE A 93 24.99 19.90 -4.92
CA ILE A 93 23.78 20.58 -5.37
C ILE A 93 24.22 22.03 -5.56
N SER A 94 24.13 22.56 -6.78
CA SER A 94 24.56 23.93 -7.05
C SER A 94 23.89 24.89 -6.04
N GLU A 95 24.64 25.85 -5.53
CA GLU A 95 24.19 26.83 -4.52
C GLU A 95 22.90 27.58 -4.95
N HIS A 96 22.59 27.54 -6.25
CA HIS A 96 21.39 28.07 -6.88
C HIS A 96 20.11 27.27 -6.56
N SER A 97 20.21 25.95 -6.42
CA SER A 97 19.06 25.06 -6.16
C SER A 97 18.58 25.16 -4.70
N LEU A 98 19.51 25.40 -3.75
CA LEU A 98 19.18 25.66 -2.34
C LEU A 98 18.49 27.02 -2.12
N LYS A 99 18.99 28.09 -2.76
CA LYS A 99 18.38 29.43 -2.65
C LYS A 99 16.96 29.49 -3.23
N THR A 100 16.67 28.68 -4.25
CA THR A 100 15.34 28.60 -4.88
C THR A 100 14.34 27.82 -4.01
N ALA A 101 14.79 26.74 -3.37
CA ALA A 101 13.99 25.97 -2.40
C ALA A 101 13.66 26.77 -1.13
N ILE A 102 14.59 27.61 -0.66
CA ILE A 102 14.41 28.47 0.52
C ILE A 102 13.48 29.66 0.22
N LYS A 103 13.54 30.23 -1.00
CA LYS A 103 12.66 31.35 -1.39
C LYS A 103 11.19 30.94 -1.53
N ALA A 104 10.93 29.67 -1.80
CA ALA A 104 9.57 29.13 -1.92
C ALA A 104 8.89 28.87 -0.57
N SER A 105 9.65 28.83 0.53
CA SER A 105 9.16 28.47 1.87
C SER A 105 9.35 29.54 2.95
N ALA A 106 10.11 30.61 2.70
CA ALA A 106 10.38 31.64 3.70
C ALA A 106 9.28 32.72 3.77
N GLY A 107 8.24 32.44 4.57
CA GLY A 107 7.79 33.46 5.52
C GLY A 107 8.91 33.69 6.54
N SER A 108 9.35 34.95 6.66
CA SER A 108 10.36 35.51 7.58
C SER A 108 11.09 34.54 8.52
N LEU A 109 12.30 34.14 8.13
CA LEU A 109 13.28 33.39 8.94
C LEU A 109 13.89 34.24 10.08
N GLU A 110 13.65 35.55 10.11
CA GLU A 110 14.27 36.46 11.06
C GLU A 110 13.62 36.42 12.47
N GLU A 111 12.39 35.93 12.60
CA GLU A 111 11.73 35.76 13.91
C GLU A 111 12.13 34.48 14.66
N LEU A 112 12.60 33.44 13.95
CA LEU A 112 12.94 32.14 14.54
C LEU A 112 14.38 32.03 15.06
N LEU A 113 15.28 32.92 14.62
CA LEU A 113 16.70 32.86 14.97
C LEU A 113 17.07 33.61 16.26
N ALA A 114 16.12 34.30 16.90
CA ALA A 114 16.39 35.12 18.08
C ALA A 114 16.35 34.36 19.42
N ASN A 115 15.77 33.16 19.47
CA ASN A 115 15.55 32.43 20.72
C ASN A 115 15.82 30.92 20.56
N ASP A 116 17.08 30.47 20.67
CA ASP A 116 17.45 29.38 21.60
C ASP A 116 18.97 29.08 21.58
N PRO A 117 19.54 28.61 22.72
CA PRO A 117 20.96 28.41 22.91
C PRO A 117 21.47 27.06 22.39
N ALA A 118 22.81 26.92 22.43
CA ALA A 118 23.64 25.84 21.89
C ALA A 118 23.23 24.39 22.25
N PRO A 119 23.67 23.39 21.44
CA PRO A 119 22.97 22.12 21.27
C PRO A 119 23.33 21.08 22.32
N THR A 120 22.32 20.34 22.78
CA THR A 120 22.50 19.00 23.37
C THR A 120 22.03 17.95 22.36
N GLU A 121 22.84 16.89 22.24
CA GLU A 121 22.70 15.76 21.32
C GLU A 121 21.27 15.21 21.23
N ASN A 122 20.74 15.09 20.00
CA ASN A 122 19.60 14.21 19.71
C ASN A 122 19.84 13.43 18.41
N LYS A 123 19.60 12.11 18.52
CA LYS A 123 19.51 11.14 17.43
C LYS A 123 18.19 11.35 16.70
N ASP A 124 18.20 11.90 15.50
CA ASP A 124 17.00 11.97 14.67
C ASP A 124 17.09 11.00 13.48
N ASP A 125 16.42 9.86 13.69
CA ASP A 125 16.03 8.87 12.71
C ASP A 125 14.88 9.47 11.88
N ALA A 126 15.19 10.03 10.70
CA ALA A 126 14.20 10.74 9.89
C ALA A 126 13.18 9.76 9.30
N SER A 127 12.00 9.68 9.92
CA SER A 127 10.84 8.92 9.46
C SER A 127 10.25 9.54 8.19
N PHE A 128 10.68 9.06 7.01
CA PHE A 128 10.07 9.46 5.73
C PHE A 128 8.78 8.67 5.47
N GLN A 129 7.71 9.38 5.09
CA GLN A 129 6.44 8.76 4.70
C GLN A 129 6.57 8.04 3.35
N LYS A 130 6.48 6.71 3.35
CA LYS A 130 6.45 5.89 2.13
C LYS A 130 5.07 5.25 1.96
N LYS A 131 4.48 5.36 0.76
CA LYS A 131 3.33 4.53 0.36
C LYS A 131 3.88 3.15 0.02
N ILE A 132 3.71 2.18 0.91
CA ILE A 132 4.17 0.81 0.71
C ILE A 132 3.35 0.21 -0.45
N MET A 133 4.01 -0.06 -1.57
CA MET A 133 3.48 -0.95 -2.60
C MET A 133 3.79 -2.39 -2.16
N PRO A 134 2.87 -3.35 -2.35
CA PRO A 134 3.19 -4.75 -2.09
C PRO A 134 4.44 -5.15 -2.87
N TRP A 135 5.42 -5.73 -2.19
CA TRP A 135 6.74 -6.08 -2.73
C TRP A 135 6.66 -6.99 -3.96
N GLU A 136 5.63 -7.84 -4.06
CA GLU A 136 5.40 -8.67 -5.25
C GLU A 136 5.07 -7.83 -6.50
N MET A 137 4.61 -6.59 -6.34
CA MET A 137 4.39 -5.62 -7.43
C MET A 137 5.66 -4.86 -7.84
N MET A 138 6.78 -5.04 -7.13
CA MET A 138 8.05 -4.36 -7.42
C MET A 138 9.02 -5.21 -8.27
N LEU A 139 8.77 -6.52 -8.40
CA LEU A 139 9.70 -7.47 -9.00
C LEU A 139 9.65 -7.56 -10.54
N GLU A 140 8.69 -6.93 -11.19
CA GLU A 140 8.44 -7.13 -12.63
C GLU A 140 8.11 -5.81 -13.34
N SER A 141 8.67 -5.65 -14.54
CA SER A 141 8.61 -4.42 -15.34
C SER A 141 7.22 -4.08 -15.91
N ASP A 142 6.29 -5.04 -15.91
CA ASP A 142 4.91 -4.85 -16.37
C ASP A 142 3.94 -4.93 -15.20
N ILE A 143 3.61 -3.77 -14.65
CA ILE A 143 2.63 -3.60 -13.55
C ILE A 143 1.31 -4.37 -13.81
N ASP A 144 0.88 -4.49 -15.06
CA ASP A 144 -0.35 -5.20 -15.44
C ASP A 144 -0.17 -6.72 -15.58
N LEU A 145 1.01 -7.21 -15.97
CA LEU A 145 1.33 -8.65 -15.88
C LEU A 145 1.44 -9.06 -14.41
N THR A 146 2.10 -8.26 -13.59
CA THR A 146 2.33 -8.53 -12.18
C THR A 146 1.03 -8.53 -11.38
N LYS A 147 0.10 -7.61 -11.67
CA LYS A 147 -1.27 -7.69 -11.12
C LYS A 147 -1.95 -9.02 -11.44
N ASN A 148 -1.79 -9.54 -12.66
CA ASN A 148 -2.40 -10.81 -13.07
C ASN A 148 -1.68 -12.03 -12.47
N LEU A 149 -0.35 -12.00 -12.33
CA LEU A 149 0.44 -13.07 -11.69
C LEU A 149 0.22 -13.12 -10.17
N VAL A 150 0.27 -11.97 -9.49
CA VAL A 150 -0.09 -11.82 -8.06
C VAL A 150 -1.52 -12.27 -7.81
N ARG A 151 -2.45 -11.96 -8.75
CA ARG A 151 -3.86 -12.39 -8.69
C ARG A 151 -4.02 -13.91 -8.72
N HIS A 152 -3.18 -14.64 -9.46
CA HIS A 152 -3.27 -16.11 -9.54
C HIS A 152 -2.58 -16.84 -8.39
N ASN A 153 -1.55 -16.24 -7.77
CA ASN A 153 -0.77 -16.88 -6.71
C ASN A 153 -1.13 -16.45 -5.28
N ARG A 154 -1.90 -15.37 -5.07
CA ARG A 154 -2.31 -14.96 -3.72
C ARG A 154 -3.49 -15.79 -3.22
N ARG A 155 -3.20 -16.74 -2.33
CA ARG A 155 -4.23 -17.39 -1.51
C ARG A 155 -4.80 -16.35 -0.54
N ARG A 156 -6.09 -16.01 -0.69
CA ARG A 156 -6.83 -15.20 0.28
C ARG A 156 -6.92 -15.94 1.61
N ASN A 157 -6.97 -15.19 2.71
CA ASN A 157 -7.22 -15.80 4.01
C ASN A 157 -8.70 -16.20 4.14
N ASP A 158 -9.01 -17.03 5.13
CA ASP A 158 -10.35 -17.59 5.32
C ASP A 158 -11.23 -16.69 6.21
N LEU A 159 -11.02 -15.36 6.16
CA LEU A 159 -11.88 -14.36 6.81
C LEU A 159 -13.01 -13.93 5.88
N ILE A 160 -14.24 -14.01 6.35
CA ILE A 160 -15.42 -13.45 5.67
C ILE A 160 -15.95 -12.29 6.50
N VAL A 161 -16.07 -11.10 5.90
CA VAL A 161 -16.66 -9.93 6.55
C VAL A 161 -18.08 -9.74 6.02
N VAL A 162 -19.05 -9.75 6.92
CA VAL A 162 -20.48 -9.59 6.59
C VAL A 162 -20.91 -8.17 6.94
N ALA A 163 -20.93 -7.30 5.93
CA ALA A 163 -21.34 -5.90 6.05
C ALA A 163 -22.74 -5.65 5.46
N SER A 164 -23.54 -6.70 5.31
CA SER A 164 -24.91 -6.64 4.78
C SER A 164 -25.89 -5.83 5.62
N LEU A 165 -25.54 -5.49 6.87
CA LEU A 165 -26.32 -4.63 7.75
C LEU A 165 -25.79 -3.18 7.78
N VAL A 166 -24.70 -2.87 7.09
CA VAL A 166 -24.09 -1.54 7.11
C VAL A 166 -24.73 -0.69 6.03
N ASP A 167 -25.39 0.39 6.43
CA ASP A 167 -26.16 1.23 5.49
C ASP A 167 -25.30 2.33 4.85
N ARG A 168 -24.32 2.88 5.59
CA ARG A 168 -23.61 4.06 5.10
C ARG A 168 -22.53 3.67 4.09
N LEU A 169 -22.67 4.24 2.90
CA LEU A 169 -21.75 4.03 1.78
C LEU A 169 -20.26 4.31 2.11
N PRO A 170 -19.88 5.37 2.86
CA PRO A 170 -18.49 5.57 3.26
C PRO A 170 -17.92 4.43 4.11
N ASN A 171 -18.74 3.84 4.99
CA ASN A 171 -18.33 2.70 5.81
C ASN A 171 -18.11 1.47 4.92
N LEU A 172 -19.03 1.19 3.99
CA LEU A 172 -18.89 0.08 3.03
C LEU A 172 -17.62 0.24 2.16
N ALA A 173 -17.33 1.45 1.70
CA ALA A 173 -16.15 1.71 0.88
C ALA A 173 -14.84 1.56 1.66
N GLY A 174 -14.80 2.08 2.90
CA GLY A 174 -13.67 1.89 3.81
C GLY A 174 -13.45 0.42 4.18
N LEU A 175 -14.53 -0.33 4.40
CA LEU A 175 -14.51 -1.77 4.63
C LEU A 175 -13.96 -2.53 3.41
N CYS A 176 -14.43 -2.19 2.20
CA CYS A 176 -13.92 -2.78 0.95
C CYS A 176 -12.41 -2.64 0.84
N ARG A 177 -11.90 -1.43 1.07
CA ARG A 177 -10.46 -1.15 1.06
C ARG A 177 -9.70 -1.90 2.15
N THR A 178 -10.24 -1.93 3.37
CA THR A 178 -9.63 -2.66 4.50
C THR A 178 -9.56 -4.16 4.21
N CYS A 179 -10.65 -4.75 3.74
CA CYS A 179 -10.72 -6.18 3.40
C CYS A 179 -9.76 -6.54 2.27
N GLU A 180 -9.61 -5.66 1.29
CA GLU A 180 -8.66 -5.85 0.19
C GLU A 180 -7.21 -5.87 0.70
N ILE A 181 -6.81 -4.84 1.47
CA ILE A 181 -5.45 -4.69 2.01
C ILE A 181 -5.06 -5.87 2.89
N PHE A 182 -5.97 -6.34 3.75
CA PHE A 182 -5.75 -7.50 4.62
C PHE A 182 -6.08 -8.84 3.94
N ASN A 183 -6.30 -8.84 2.63
CA ASN A 183 -6.50 -10.02 1.80
C ASN A 183 -7.61 -10.97 2.32
N ALA A 184 -8.70 -10.40 2.81
CA ALA A 184 -9.88 -11.14 3.27
C ALA A 184 -10.45 -12.04 2.16
N GLY A 185 -11.08 -13.16 2.54
CA GLY A 185 -11.66 -14.12 1.60
C GLY A 185 -12.89 -13.57 0.86
N LEU A 186 -13.79 -12.91 1.59
CA LEU A 186 -15.04 -12.38 1.03
C LEU A 186 -15.56 -11.19 1.86
N LEU A 187 -16.11 -10.19 1.17
CA LEU A 187 -16.91 -9.11 1.77
C LEU A 187 -18.37 -9.21 1.27
N THR A 188 -19.34 -9.32 2.16
CA THR A 188 -20.76 -9.22 1.76
C THR A 188 -21.28 -7.80 1.92
N VAL A 189 -22.18 -7.40 1.03
CA VAL A 189 -22.88 -6.11 1.05
C VAL A 189 -24.37 -6.31 0.76
N HIS A 190 -25.21 -5.38 1.21
CA HIS A 190 -26.66 -5.47 1.00
C HIS A 190 -27.09 -5.29 -0.47
N ASN A 191 -26.26 -4.61 -1.28
CA ASN A 191 -26.50 -4.34 -2.69
C ASN A 191 -25.17 -4.14 -3.41
N LEU A 192 -24.88 -4.91 -4.47
CA LEU A 192 -23.63 -4.79 -5.22
C LEU A 192 -23.52 -3.53 -6.07
N LYS A 193 -24.64 -2.84 -6.36
CA LYS A 193 -24.66 -1.56 -7.09
C LYS A 193 -23.89 -0.45 -6.38
N VAL A 194 -23.54 -0.61 -5.10
CA VAL A 194 -22.64 0.31 -4.39
C VAL A 194 -21.30 0.49 -5.12
N LYS A 195 -20.88 -0.51 -5.93
CA LYS A 195 -19.65 -0.46 -6.73
C LYS A 195 -19.71 0.56 -7.88
N ASP A 196 -20.91 0.97 -8.30
CA ASP A 196 -21.10 1.93 -9.37
C ASP A 196 -21.19 3.38 -8.84
N ASP A 197 -21.29 3.56 -7.51
CA ASP A 197 -21.42 4.86 -6.88
C ASP A 197 -20.07 5.60 -6.79
N GLN A 198 -20.05 6.87 -7.20
CA GLN A 198 -18.83 7.68 -7.24
C GLN A 198 -18.23 7.96 -5.84
N ASN A 199 -19.06 8.11 -4.82
CA ASN A 199 -18.59 8.30 -3.44
C ASN A 199 -17.96 7.03 -2.90
N PHE A 200 -18.51 5.87 -3.26
CA PHE A 200 -17.90 4.58 -2.91
C PHE A 200 -16.54 4.44 -3.58
N LEU A 201 -16.47 4.65 -4.90
CA LEU A 201 -15.24 4.55 -5.70
C LEU A 201 -14.14 5.52 -5.23
N GLY A 202 -14.52 6.73 -4.84
CA GLY A 202 -13.59 7.74 -4.31
C GLY A 202 -12.90 7.31 -3.01
N ILE A 203 -13.55 6.46 -2.20
CA ILE A 203 -13.02 5.99 -0.90
C ILE A 203 -12.38 4.61 -1.02
N SER A 204 -12.93 3.71 -1.85
CA SER A 204 -12.39 2.37 -2.08
C SER A 204 -11.08 2.39 -2.88
N VAL A 205 -10.86 3.42 -3.71
CA VAL A 205 -9.63 3.64 -4.48
C VAL A 205 -9.24 2.39 -5.29
N SER A 206 -10.16 1.88 -6.11
CA SER A 206 -10.00 0.65 -6.93
C SER A 206 -9.97 -0.68 -6.18
N SER A 207 -10.10 -0.71 -4.84
CA SER A 207 -10.15 -1.95 -4.07
C SER A 207 -11.31 -2.87 -4.50
N GLU A 208 -12.41 -2.30 -4.98
CA GLU A 208 -13.60 -3.02 -5.44
C GLU A 208 -13.39 -3.88 -6.69
N LYS A 209 -12.30 -3.62 -7.42
CA LYS A 209 -11.87 -4.45 -8.56
C LYS A 209 -11.20 -5.75 -8.11
N TRP A 210 -10.61 -5.73 -6.91
CA TRP A 210 -9.75 -6.80 -6.42
C TRP A 210 -10.38 -7.60 -5.29
N MET A 211 -11.19 -6.97 -4.45
CA MET A 211 -11.87 -7.60 -3.34
C MET A 211 -13.07 -8.42 -3.82
N PRO A 212 -13.12 -9.74 -3.55
CA PRO A 212 -14.32 -10.53 -3.78
C PRO A 212 -15.49 -9.97 -2.97
N MET A 213 -16.58 -9.64 -3.66
CA MET A 213 -17.79 -9.13 -3.03
C MET A 213 -19.00 -9.96 -3.45
N LYS A 214 -19.89 -10.23 -2.50
CA LYS A 214 -21.16 -10.94 -2.72
C LYS A 214 -22.33 -10.08 -2.22
N GLU A 215 -23.39 -10.00 -3.01
CA GLU A 215 -24.65 -9.44 -2.52
C GLU A 215 -25.32 -10.44 -1.59
N VAL A 216 -25.63 -10.00 -0.38
CA VAL A 216 -26.46 -10.73 0.59
C VAL A 216 -27.36 -9.68 1.22
N THR A 217 -28.66 -9.72 0.89
CA THR A 217 -29.62 -8.77 1.44
C THR A 217 -29.83 -9.02 2.93
N GLU A 218 -30.31 -8.02 3.68
CA GLU A 218 -30.54 -8.17 5.13
C GLU A 218 -31.39 -9.41 5.49
N PRO A 219 -32.51 -9.70 4.80
CA PRO A 219 -33.28 -10.94 5.01
C PRO A 219 -32.49 -12.24 4.77
N ASP A 220 -31.51 -12.21 3.89
CA ASP A 220 -30.73 -13.40 3.49
C ASP A 220 -29.52 -13.65 4.42
N VAL A 221 -29.19 -12.73 5.33
CA VAL A 221 -28.03 -12.85 6.21
C VAL A 221 -28.12 -14.12 7.06
N ALA A 222 -29.28 -14.44 7.62
CA ALA A 222 -29.46 -15.63 8.45
C ALA A 222 -29.18 -16.93 7.66
N ALA A 223 -29.65 -17.00 6.41
CA ALA A 223 -29.39 -18.13 5.52
C ALA A 223 -27.91 -18.25 5.18
N PHE A 224 -27.26 -17.12 4.87
CA PHE A 224 -25.82 -17.07 4.58
C PHE A 224 -24.97 -17.51 5.78
N LEU A 225 -25.29 -17.06 7.01
CA LEU A 225 -24.58 -17.49 8.22
C LEU A 225 -24.73 -18.99 8.46
N THR A 226 -25.91 -19.55 8.22
CA THR A 226 -26.17 -21.00 8.33
C THR A 226 -25.32 -21.80 7.34
N GLU A 227 -25.23 -21.34 6.08
CA GLU A 227 -24.37 -21.92 5.05
C GLU A 227 -22.90 -21.92 5.50
N LYS A 228 -22.38 -20.78 5.98
CA LYS A 228 -20.98 -20.69 6.41
C LYS A 228 -20.66 -21.50 7.65
N LYS A 229 -21.62 -21.62 8.58
CA LYS A 229 -21.47 -22.54 9.72
C LYS A 229 -21.32 -23.99 9.25
N ALA A 230 -22.12 -24.44 8.28
CA ALA A 230 -22.01 -25.77 7.70
C ALA A 230 -20.68 -26.01 6.95
N GLU A 231 -20.07 -24.95 6.41
CA GLU A 231 -18.72 -24.98 5.80
C GLU A 231 -17.57 -24.97 6.83
N GLY A 232 -17.89 -24.98 8.13
CA GLY A 232 -16.94 -25.02 9.23
C GLY A 232 -16.35 -23.65 9.59
N TYR A 233 -17.03 -22.54 9.28
CA TYR A 233 -16.68 -21.23 9.81
C TYR A 233 -17.23 -21.04 11.21
N LEU A 234 -16.43 -20.41 12.06
CA LEU A 234 -16.89 -19.91 13.35
C LEU A 234 -17.53 -18.53 13.15
N LEU A 235 -18.75 -18.36 13.64
CA LEU A 235 -19.55 -17.15 13.48
C LEU A 235 -19.28 -16.17 14.61
N CYS A 236 -18.59 -15.07 14.32
CA CYS A 236 -18.34 -13.98 15.24
C CYS A 236 -19.19 -12.76 14.90
N GLY A 237 -19.74 -12.09 15.91
CA GLY A 237 -20.27 -10.73 15.78
C GLY A 237 -19.32 -9.73 16.41
N LEU A 238 -19.05 -8.61 15.73
CA LEU A 238 -18.34 -7.48 16.32
C LEU A 238 -19.36 -6.55 16.98
N GLU A 239 -19.65 -6.81 18.26
CA GLU A 239 -20.75 -6.17 18.97
C GLU A 239 -20.47 -6.10 20.47
N GLN A 240 -20.98 -5.04 21.11
CA GLN A 240 -20.92 -4.85 22.56
C GLN A 240 -22.12 -5.54 23.21
N THR A 241 -21.88 -6.66 23.88
CA THR A 241 -22.89 -7.42 24.62
C THR A 241 -22.37 -7.74 26.01
N THR A 242 -23.26 -8.10 26.94
CA THR A 242 -22.86 -8.51 28.31
C THR A 242 -22.01 -9.78 28.33
N THR A 243 -21.96 -10.51 27.22
CA THR A 243 -21.22 -11.78 27.07
C THR A 243 -20.11 -11.68 26.03
N SER A 244 -19.80 -10.47 25.54
CA SER A 244 -18.77 -10.28 24.52
C SER A 244 -17.39 -10.58 25.10
N THR A 245 -16.56 -11.23 24.30
CA THR A 245 -15.15 -11.46 24.63
C THR A 245 -14.33 -10.24 24.19
N PRO A 246 -13.47 -9.68 25.04
CA PRO A 246 -12.58 -8.60 24.63
C PRO A 246 -11.65 -9.02 23.49
N LEU A 247 -11.48 -8.17 22.48
CA LEU A 247 -10.72 -8.46 21.25
C LEU A 247 -9.28 -8.97 21.51
N GLN A 248 -8.61 -8.40 22.52
CA GLN A 248 -7.24 -8.78 22.87
C GLN A 248 -7.14 -10.19 23.49
N GLU A 249 -8.25 -10.72 24.01
CA GLU A 249 -8.33 -12.05 24.63
C GLU A 249 -8.95 -13.10 23.70
N PHE A 250 -9.63 -12.67 22.64
CA PHE A 250 -10.28 -13.57 21.71
C PHE A 250 -9.28 -14.32 20.84
N ASP A 251 -9.33 -15.65 20.82
CA ASP A 251 -8.49 -16.47 19.94
C ASP A 251 -9.16 -16.68 18.58
N PHE A 252 -8.58 -16.10 17.53
CA PHE A 252 -9.18 -16.13 16.20
C PHE A 252 -8.94 -17.48 15.51
N PRO A 253 -10.01 -18.22 15.12
CA PRO A 253 -9.84 -19.39 14.28
C PRO A 253 -9.49 -18.96 12.87
N ARG A 254 -8.82 -19.84 12.12
CA ARG A 254 -8.50 -19.60 10.71
C ARG A 254 -9.74 -19.32 9.86
N LYS A 255 -10.82 -20.09 10.02
CA LYS A 255 -12.10 -19.86 9.32
C LYS A 255 -13.03 -19.03 10.19
N CYS A 256 -13.11 -17.74 9.92
CA CYS A 256 -13.88 -16.79 10.72
C CYS A 256 -14.87 -16.02 9.85
N VAL A 257 -16.14 -15.96 10.28
CA VAL A 257 -17.11 -14.99 9.78
C VAL A 257 -17.19 -13.86 10.80
N LEU A 258 -17.06 -12.62 10.34
CA LEU A 258 -17.21 -11.41 11.14
C LEU A 258 -18.47 -10.66 10.70
N LEU A 259 -19.54 -10.77 11.48
CA LEU A 259 -20.79 -10.03 11.29
C LEU A 259 -20.67 -8.63 11.91
N LEU A 260 -20.96 -7.62 11.10
CA LEU A 260 -21.02 -6.23 11.52
C LEU A 260 -22.48 -5.80 11.70
N GLY A 261 -22.76 -5.05 12.76
CA GLY A 261 -24.08 -4.50 13.04
C GLY A 261 -24.40 -3.23 12.25
N LYS A 262 -25.67 -2.82 12.33
CA LYS A 262 -26.15 -1.50 11.87
C LYS A 262 -25.53 -0.40 12.72
N GLU A 263 -25.23 0.76 12.15
CA GLU A 263 -24.56 1.85 12.86
C GLU A 263 -25.32 2.38 14.09
N LYS A 264 -26.65 2.21 14.12
CA LYS A 264 -27.50 2.67 15.23
C LYS A 264 -28.08 1.53 16.06
N GLU A 265 -28.49 0.46 15.39
CA GLU A 265 -29.26 -0.64 15.98
C GLU A 265 -28.38 -1.82 16.38
N GLY A 266 -27.12 -1.84 15.93
CA GLY A 266 -26.22 -2.97 16.14
C GLY A 266 -26.66 -4.21 15.38
N VAL A 267 -26.29 -5.38 15.89
CA VAL A 267 -26.72 -6.68 15.34
C VAL A 267 -28.12 -7.04 15.86
N PRO A 268 -29.10 -7.34 14.98
CA PRO A 268 -30.42 -7.80 15.37
C PRO A 268 -30.39 -9.05 16.27
N ALA A 269 -31.28 -9.12 17.26
CA ALA A 269 -31.32 -10.20 18.25
C ALA A 269 -31.41 -11.61 17.64
N HIS A 270 -32.16 -11.78 16.54
CA HIS A 270 -32.29 -13.07 15.86
C HIS A 270 -30.97 -13.54 15.22
N LEU A 271 -30.11 -12.61 14.78
CA LEU A 271 -28.77 -12.93 14.27
C LEU A 271 -27.78 -13.15 15.40
N LEU A 272 -27.87 -12.38 16.50
CA LEU A 272 -27.03 -12.58 17.69
C LEU A 272 -27.14 -14.01 18.23
N GLN A 273 -28.34 -14.59 18.22
CA GLN A 273 -28.59 -15.97 18.67
C GLN A 273 -27.93 -17.05 17.78
N MET A 274 -27.52 -16.69 16.56
CA MET A 274 -26.87 -17.61 15.63
C MET A 274 -25.34 -17.63 15.79
N LEU A 275 -24.78 -16.58 16.39
CA LEU A 275 -23.35 -16.40 16.55
C LEU A 275 -22.78 -17.38 17.56
N ASP A 276 -21.57 -17.88 17.29
CA ASP A 276 -20.82 -18.70 18.24
C ASP A 276 -20.17 -17.80 19.30
N HIS A 277 -19.70 -16.62 18.89
CA HIS A 277 -19.09 -15.63 19.78
C HIS A 277 -19.47 -14.20 19.40
N THR A 278 -19.46 -13.31 20.40
CA THR A 278 -19.45 -11.87 20.20
C THR A 278 -18.12 -11.32 20.70
N ILE A 279 -17.55 -10.41 19.93
CA ILE A 279 -16.24 -9.80 20.18
C ILE A 279 -16.49 -8.31 20.40
N GLU A 280 -15.89 -7.74 21.43
CA GLU A 280 -15.94 -6.31 21.68
C GLU A 280 -14.54 -5.68 21.72
N ILE A 281 -14.47 -4.41 21.32
CA ILE A 281 -13.26 -3.59 21.47
C ILE A 281 -13.41 -2.84 22.79
N PRO A 282 -12.50 -2.99 23.77
CA PRO A 282 -12.54 -2.22 25.00
C PRO A 282 -12.49 -0.72 24.72
N GLN A 283 -13.36 0.04 25.37
CA GLN A 283 -13.48 1.49 25.21
C GLN A 283 -13.35 2.16 26.58
N PHE A 284 -12.56 3.23 26.64
CA PHE A 284 -12.29 3.99 27.87
C PHE A 284 -12.83 5.44 27.81
N GLY A 285 -13.46 5.81 26.69
CA GLY A 285 -14.00 7.15 26.45
C GLY A 285 -15.48 7.28 26.83
N ILE A 286 -16.02 8.48 26.58
CA ILE A 286 -17.43 8.81 26.85
C ILE A 286 -18.35 8.44 25.68
N THR A 287 -17.82 8.48 24.45
CA THR A 287 -18.58 8.11 23.24
C THR A 287 -19.03 6.65 23.33
N ARG A 288 -20.30 6.39 22.98
CA ARG A 288 -20.93 5.08 23.17
C ARG A 288 -20.28 3.96 22.35
N SER A 289 -19.82 4.26 21.15
CA SER A 289 -19.23 3.26 20.25
C SER A 289 -18.33 3.90 19.20
N LEU A 290 -17.44 3.07 18.65
CA LEU A 290 -16.62 3.39 17.48
C LEU A 290 -17.45 3.34 16.19
N ASN A 291 -16.96 3.99 15.13
CA ASN A 291 -17.49 3.83 13.78
C ASN A 291 -17.33 2.36 13.32
N VAL A 292 -18.36 1.79 12.67
CA VAL A 292 -18.38 0.36 12.29
C VAL A 292 -17.23 -0.07 11.36
N HIS A 293 -16.82 0.77 10.40
CA HIS A 293 -15.65 0.50 9.55
C HIS A 293 -14.38 0.50 10.40
N VAL A 294 -14.22 1.48 11.29
CA VAL A 294 -13.05 1.54 12.19
C VAL A 294 -12.98 0.32 13.11
N SER A 295 -14.09 -0.06 13.73
CA SER A 295 -14.18 -1.27 14.56
C SER A 295 -13.75 -2.51 13.78
N ALA A 296 -14.31 -2.69 12.58
CA ALA A 296 -13.96 -3.81 11.72
C ALA A 296 -12.48 -3.77 11.33
N SER A 297 -11.92 -2.61 10.99
CA SER A 297 -10.49 -2.48 10.67
C SER A 297 -9.58 -2.93 11.82
N ILE A 298 -9.92 -2.56 13.06
CA ILE A 298 -9.17 -3.00 14.24
C ILE A 298 -9.27 -4.52 14.40
N CYS A 299 -10.47 -5.08 14.26
CA CYS A 299 -10.71 -6.52 14.39
C CYS A 299 -10.02 -7.33 13.27
N ILE A 300 -10.08 -6.86 12.02
CA ILE A 300 -9.45 -7.50 10.86
C ILE A 300 -7.91 -7.47 10.99
N TYR A 301 -7.35 -6.36 11.48
CA TYR A 301 -5.92 -6.27 11.75
C TYR A 301 -5.50 -7.29 12.82
N GLU A 302 -6.21 -7.37 13.94
CA GLU A 302 -5.88 -8.30 15.02
C GLU A 302 -6.02 -9.76 14.56
N TYR A 303 -7.08 -10.10 13.81
CA TYR A 303 -7.19 -11.39 13.13
C TYR A 303 -5.95 -11.69 12.28
N THR A 304 -5.57 -10.76 11.40
CA THR A 304 -4.44 -10.94 10.47
C THR A 304 -3.13 -11.13 11.21
N LYS A 305 -2.88 -10.31 12.25
CA LYS A 305 -1.70 -10.41 13.10
C LYS A 305 -1.58 -11.78 13.77
N ARG A 306 -2.69 -12.35 14.26
CA ARG A 306 -2.69 -13.70 14.85
C ARG A 306 -2.41 -14.77 13.79
N GLN A 307 -2.95 -14.65 12.58
CA GLN A 307 -2.66 -15.59 11.49
C GLN A 307 -1.22 -15.51 10.95
N LEU A 308 -0.51 -14.39 11.18
CA LEU A 308 0.92 -14.27 10.82
C LEU A 308 1.85 -14.88 11.89
N THR A 309 1.38 -15.03 13.12
CA THR A 309 2.19 -15.45 14.26
C THR A 309 1.94 -16.89 14.72
N GLY A 310 0.88 -17.52 14.24
CA GLY A 310 0.57 -18.95 14.42
C GLY A 310 0.86 -19.78 13.18
#